data_AF-A0A7S3JL05-F1
#
_entry.id   AF-A0A7S3JL05-F1
#
_cell.length_a   1.000
_cell.length_b   1.000
_cell.length_c   1.000
_cell.angle_alpha   90.00
_cell.angle_beta   90.00
_cell.angle_gamma   90.00
#
_symmetry.space_group_name_H-M   'P 1'
#
loop_
_entity.id
_entity.type
_entity.pdbx_description
1 polymer ?
#
loop_
_entity_poly.entity_id
_entity_poly.type
_entity_poly.pdbx_seq_one_letter_code
_entity_poly.pdbx_strand_id
1 'polypeptide(L)'
;MLNTFSAQDQKKRFDAAKEDRVKALGNLFYSEPAKQGWEYLDSMLFSNDYPKHLMLKSLKDMTFDRFVELCEDFMKSATHLWFFVGNLTADDAIRISKSAENTFPVSKVPREECHQRRVICLAERTDTVLKVRTSNLNEGNSAVIKYFQSRQEVSLQQSALHIAVFKYIENPSYDYLRTQNQLGYTAYSMELNYRKVLGGGFCVQLC
;
A
#
# COMPACT_ATOMS: atom_id res chain seq x y z
N MET A 1 -27.01 7.46 -4.51
CA MET A 1 -26.54 6.06 -4.50
C MET A 1 -26.82 5.36 -3.17
N LEU A 2 -26.64 6.04 -2.02
CA LEU A 2 -27.14 5.53 -0.73
C LEU A 2 -28.68 5.61 -0.62
N ASN A 3 -29.29 6.67 -1.15
CA ASN A 3 -30.74 6.92 -1.09
C ASN A 3 -31.64 5.88 -1.80
N THR A 4 -31.06 4.91 -2.51
CA THR A 4 -31.80 3.85 -3.21
C THR A 4 -32.19 2.70 -2.26
N PHE A 5 -31.66 2.66 -1.04
CA PHE A 5 -31.87 1.58 -0.07
C PHE A 5 -32.52 2.12 1.21
N SER A 6 -33.31 1.29 1.89
CA SER A 6 -33.83 1.62 3.23
C SER A 6 -32.68 1.77 4.23
N ALA A 7 -32.87 2.56 5.29
CA ALA A 7 -31.86 2.73 6.34
C ALA A 7 -31.44 1.39 6.97
N GLN A 8 -32.38 0.45 7.10
CA GLN A 8 -32.11 -0.87 7.64
C GLN A 8 -31.25 -1.73 6.71
N ASP A 9 -31.48 -1.67 5.39
CA ASP A 9 -30.66 -2.39 4.42
C ASP A 9 -29.26 -1.80 4.31
N GLN A 10 -29.14 -0.47 4.40
CA GLN A 10 -27.84 0.20 4.45
C GLN A 10 -27.03 -0.23 5.67
N LYS A 11 -27.66 -0.28 6.86
CA LYS A 11 -27.00 -0.72 8.09
C LYS A 11 -26.52 -2.18 8.00
N LYS A 12 -27.36 -3.10 7.51
CA LYS A 12 -26.96 -4.51 7.32
C LYS A 12 -25.75 -4.65 6.39
N ARG A 13 -25.74 -3.89 5.28
CA ARG A 13 -24.60 -3.89 4.33
C ARG A 13 -23.34 -3.30 4.96
N PHE A 14 -23.47 -2.24 5.74
CA PHE A 14 -22.36 -1.67 6.50
C PHE A 14 -21.78 -2.69 7.49
N ASP A 15 -22.63 -3.35 8.29
CA ASP A 15 -22.19 -4.31 9.30
C ASP A 15 -21.40 -5.47 8.63
N ALA A 16 -21.91 -6.02 7.53
CA ALA A 16 -21.24 -7.06 6.76
C ALA A 16 -19.90 -6.59 6.16
N ALA A 17 -19.86 -5.39 5.56
CA ALA A 17 -18.64 -4.83 4.97
C ALA A 17 -17.58 -4.50 6.03
N LYS A 18 -18.00 -4.01 7.20
CA LYS A 18 -17.12 -3.75 8.34
C LYS A 18 -16.53 -5.07 8.85
N GLU A 19 -17.35 -6.10 9.04
CA GLU A 19 -16.88 -7.40 9.50
C GLU A 19 -15.84 -8.01 8.54
N ASP A 20 -16.12 -8.03 7.24
CA ASP A 20 -15.20 -8.51 6.21
C ASP A 20 -13.88 -7.75 6.24
N ARG A 21 -13.94 -6.42 6.32
CA ARG A 21 -12.74 -5.58 6.31
C ARG A 21 -11.92 -5.71 7.61
N VAL A 22 -12.57 -5.84 8.77
CA VAL A 22 -11.92 -6.10 10.06
C VAL A 22 -11.21 -7.46 10.03
N LYS A 23 -11.84 -8.50 9.48
CA LYS A 23 -11.23 -9.82 9.31
C LYS A 23 -10.02 -9.75 8.37
N ALA A 24 -10.18 -9.14 7.19
CA ALA A 24 -9.09 -9.02 6.22
C ALA A 24 -7.87 -8.28 6.78
N LEU A 25 -8.08 -7.15 7.48
CA LEU A 25 -6.99 -6.39 8.09
C LEU A 25 -6.42 -7.09 9.33
N GLY A 26 -7.24 -7.80 10.10
CA GLY A 26 -6.80 -8.64 11.22
C GLY A 26 -5.88 -9.78 10.78
N ASN A 27 -6.23 -10.46 9.68
CA ASN A 27 -5.45 -11.58 9.13
C ASN A 27 -4.05 -11.16 8.68
N LEU A 28 -3.82 -9.88 8.39
CA LEU A 28 -2.48 -9.38 8.07
C LEU A 28 -1.48 -9.65 9.21
N PHE A 29 -1.92 -9.52 10.46
CA PHE A 29 -1.09 -9.72 11.66
C PHE A 29 -0.81 -11.21 11.97
N TYR A 30 -1.50 -12.12 11.28
CA TYR A 30 -1.29 -13.57 11.36
C TYR A 30 -0.58 -14.12 10.11
N SER A 31 -0.20 -13.25 9.17
CA SER A 31 0.56 -13.68 8.00
C SER A 31 2.01 -14.00 8.34
N GLU A 32 2.72 -14.66 7.43
CA GLU A 32 4.13 -15.02 7.65
C GLU A 32 4.99 -13.78 8.00
N PRO A 33 6.01 -13.92 8.87
CA PRO A 33 6.84 -12.81 9.33
C PRO A 33 7.42 -11.93 8.21
N ALA A 34 7.83 -12.53 7.08
CA ALA A 34 8.33 -11.78 5.93
C ALA A 34 7.27 -10.82 5.37
N LYS A 35 6.03 -11.29 5.21
CA LYS A 35 4.92 -10.47 4.72
C LYS A 35 4.60 -9.33 5.69
N GLN A 36 4.57 -9.62 6.98
CA GLN A 36 4.39 -8.58 8.00
C GLN A 36 5.51 -7.53 7.91
N GLY A 37 6.76 -7.95 7.80
CA GLY A 37 7.92 -7.06 7.72
C GLY A 37 7.84 -6.10 6.52
N TRP A 38 7.43 -6.59 5.34
CA TRP A 38 7.24 -5.75 4.16
C TRP A 38 6.11 -4.73 4.32
N GLU A 39 4.99 -5.10 4.94
CA GLU A 39 3.89 -4.17 5.23
C GLU A 39 4.32 -3.07 6.21
N TYR A 40 5.11 -3.41 7.23
CA TYR A 40 5.69 -2.41 8.12
C TYR A 40 6.65 -1.48 7.37
N LEU A 41 7.53 -2.03 6.54
CA LEU A 41 8.47 -1.24 5.73
C LEU A 41 7.71 -0.28 4.81
N ASP A 42 6.73 -0.76 4.05
CA ASP A 42 5.90 0.08 3.17
C ASP A 42 5.27 1.23 3.96
N SER A 43 4.65 0.95 5.11
CA SER A 43 4.02 2.00 5.92
C SER A 43 5.01 3.07 6.43
N MET A 44 6.28 2.71 6.61
CA MET A 44 7.32 3.66 7.04
C MET A 44 7.94 4.44 5.88
N LEU A 45 7.98 3.87 4.67
CA LEU A 45 8.60 4.51 3.52
C LEU A 45 7.75 5.63 2.92
N PHE A 46 6.48 5.77 3.30
CA PHE A 46 5.60 6.83 2.81
C PHE A 46 5.25 7.87 3.89
N SER A 47 5.35 9.15 3.53
CA SER A 47 4.83 10.24 4.35
C SER A 47 3.31 10.14 4.47
N ASN A 48 2.77 10.45 5.65
CA ASN A 48 1.32 10.48 5.92
C ASN A 48 0.61 9.13 5.73
N ASP A 49 1.32 8.01 5.93
CA ASP A 49 0.69 6.70 6.03
C ASP A 49 0.25 6.39 7.47
N TYR A 50 -0.71 5.48 7.61
CA TYR A 50 -1.22 5.05 8.92
C TYR A 50 -0.80 3.62 9.23
N PRO A 51 -0.25 3.36 10.42
CA PRO A 51 0.03 1.99 10.87
C PRO A 51 -1.25 1.14 10.84
N LYS A 52 -1.16 -0.05 10.22
CA LYS A 52 -2.31 -0.95 10.01
C LYS A 52 -3.02 -1.32 11.31
N HIS A 53 -2.30 -1.38 12.44
CA HIS A 53 -2.90 -1.73 13.73
C HIS A 53 -3.80 -0.62 14.28
N LEU A 54 -3.43 0.66 14.03
CA LEU A 54 -4.29 1.81 14.37
C LEU A 54 -5.50 1.84 13.45
N MET A 55 -5.33 1.57 12.15
CA MET A 55 -6.45 1.45 11.22
C MET A 55 -7.44 0.36 11.64
N LEU A 56 -6.95 -0.80 12.07
CA LEU A 56 -7.78 -1.91 12.55
C LEU A 56 -8.58 -1.52 13.79
N LYS A 57 -7.94 -0.83 14.75
CA LYS A 57 -8.62 -0.32 15.94
C LYS A 57 -9.73 0.67 15.55
N SER A 58 -9.41 1.68 14.74
CA SER A 58 -10.38 2.68 14.28
C SER A 58 -11.54 2.04 13.50
N LEU A 59 -11.28 1.01 12.70
CA LEU A 59 -12.32 0.31 11.96
C LEU A 59 -13.25 -0.51 12.87
N LYS A 60 -12.71 -1.16 13.92
CA LYS A 60 -13.50 -1.88 14.92
C LYS A 60 -14.46 -0.95 15.66
N ASP A 61 -14.02 0.28 15.93
CA ASP A 61 -14.79 1.30 16.66
C ASP A 61 -15.75 2.08 15.74
N MET A 62 -15.70 1.88 14.41
CA MET A 62 -16.54 2.59 13.44
C MET A 62 -18.03 2.29 13.63
N THR A 63 -18.86 3.33 13.72
CA THR A 63 -20.33 3.22 13.78
C THR A 63 -20.96 3.46 12.40
N PHE A 64 -22.21 3.02 12.23
CA PHE A 64 -22.95 3.26 10.99
C PHE A 64 -23.16 4.77 10.75
N ASP A 65 -23.54 5.53 11.77
CA ASP A 65 -23.75 6.97 11.66
C ASP A 65 -22.47 7.68 11.24
N ARG A 66 -21.33 7.34 11.85
CA ARG A 66 -20.04 7.92 11.47
C ARG A 66 -19.63 7.55 10.04
N PHE A 67 -19.95 6.33 9.60
CA PHE A 67 -19.73 5.92 8.22
C PHE A 67 -20.58 6.74 7.24
N VAL A 68 -21.86 6.97 7.55
CA VAL A 68 -22.75 7.80 6.72
C VAL A 68 -22.22 9.23 6.64
N GLU A 69 -21.86 9.85 7.77
CA GLU A 69 -21.23 11.18 7.81
C GLU A 69 -19.98 11.26 6.92
N LEU A 70 -19.08 10.27 7.03
CA LEU A 70 -17.86 10.22 6.22
C LEU A 70 -18.16 10.06 4.74
N CYS A 71 -19.17 9.26 4.38
CA CYS A 71 -19.61 9.12 2.99
C CYS A 71 -20.16 10.44 2.45
N GLU A 72 -20.98 11.14 3.24
CA GLU A 72 -21.52 12.45 2.86
C GLU A 72 -20.41 13.48 2.68
N ASP A 73 -19.49 13.58 3.65
CA ASP A 73 -18.34 14.47 3.60
C ASP A 73 -17.45 14.18 2.38
N PHE A 74 -17.13 12.91 2.13
CA PHE A 74 -16.30 12.51 0.98
C PHE A 74 -16.95 12.91 -0.36
N MET A 75 -18.28 12.85 -0.45
CA MET A 75 -19.02 13.23 -1.65
C MET A 75 -19.21 14.75 -1.80
N LYS A 76 -18.86 15.58 -0.81
CA LYS A 76 -18.98 17.05 -0.93
C LYS A 76 -17.98 17.63 -1.91
N SER A 77 -16.74 17.11 -1.92
CA SER A 77 -15.67 17.64 -2.76
C SER A 77 -14.66 16.58 -3.17
N ALA A 78 -14.35 16.49 -4.46
CA ALA A 78 -13.30 15.63 -4.99
C ALA A 78 -12.66 16.21 -6.27
N THR A 79 -11.47 15.72 -6.62
CA THR A 79 -10.87 15.96 -7.94
C THR A 79 -11.08 14.72 -8.81
N HIS A 80 -11.68 14.90 -9.99
CA HIS A 80 -11.82 13.82 -10.97
C HIS A 80 -10.55 13.70 -11.81
N LEU A 81 -10.07 12.46 -11.96
CA LEU A 81 -9.01 12.09 -12.88
C LEU A 81 -9.51 10.92 -13.73
N TRP A 82 -9.72 11.19 -15.02
CA TRP A 82 -10.23 10.20 -15.97
C TRP A 82 -9.10 9.64 -16.82
N PHE A 83 -8.97 8.32 -16.87
CA PHE A 83 -8.10 7.62 -17.81
C PHE A 83 -8.96 6.76 -18.73
N PHE A 84 -8.87 7.03 -20.03
CA PHE A 84 -9.55 6.25 -21.05
C PHE A 84 -8.53 5.44 -21.84
N VAL A 85 -8.74 4.13 -21.91
CA VAL A 85 -7.90 3.22 -22.70
C VAL A 85 -8.84 2.33 -23.50
N GLY A 86 -8.69 2.30 -24.82
CA GLY A 86 -9.47 1.44 -25.71
C GLY A 86 -9.86 2.10 -27.02
N ASN A 87 -10.78 1.46 -27.73
CA ASN A 87 -11.33 1.94 -29.00
C ASN A 87 -12.40 3.02 -28.76
N LEU A 88 -11.96 4.22 -28.43
CA LEU A 88 -12.80 5.38 -28.14
C LEU A 88 -12.26 6.57 -28.91
N THR A 89 -13.15 7.39 -29.49
CA THR A 89 -12.72 8.68 -30.02
C THR A 89 -12.53 9.69 -28.87
N ALA A 90 -11.85 10.81 -29.16
CA ALA A 90 -11.73 11.90 -28.19
C ALA A 90 -13.11 12.44 -27.76
N ASP A 91 -14.07 12.50 -28.69
CA ASP A 91 -15.43 12.95 -28.42
C ASP A 91 -16.19 11.98 -27.52
N ASP A 92 -15.99 10.67 -27.68
CA ASP A 92 -16.56 9.67 -26.77
C ASP A 92 -16.02 9.86 -25.36
N ALA A 93 -14.71 10.05 -25.21
CA ALA A 93 -14.08 10.26 -23.90
C ALA A 93 -14.62 11.53 -23.21
N ILE A 94 -14.73 12.65 -23.94
CA ILE A 94 -15.29 13.90 -23.43
C ILE A 94 -16.77 13.75 -23.05
N ARG A 95 -17.55 13.06 -23.89
CA ARG A 95 -18.98 12.82 -23.63
C ARG A 95 -19.16 11.98 -22.36
N ILE A 96 -18.40 10.90 -22.22
CA ILE A 96 -18.46 10.01 -21.05
C ILE A 96 -18.02 10.74 -19.79
N SER A 97 -16.91 11.49 -19.83
CA SER A 97 -16.42 12.21 -18.65
C SER A 97 -17.45 13.26 -18.18
N LYS A 98 -18.04 14.02 -19.09
CA LYS A 98 -19.10 15.00 -18.76
C LYS A 98 -20.35 14.33 -18.19
N SER A 99 -20.77 13.20 -18.77
CA SER A 99 -21.92 12.44 -18.26
C SER A 99 -21.66 11.94 -16.82
N ALA A 100 -20.45 11.46 -16.55
CA ALA A 100 -20.08 10.99 -15.23
C ALA A 100 -19.97 12.14 -14.21
N GLU A 101 -19.39 13.28 -14.59
CA GLU A 101 -19.34 14.49 -13.75
C GLU A 101 -20.74 14.98 -13.36
N ASN A 102 -21.70 14.95 -14.30
CA ASN A 102 -23.09 15.31 -14.00
C ASN A 102 -23.80 14.32 -13.07
N THR A 103 -23.31 13.08 -12.98
CA THR A 103 -23.87 12.03 -12.10
C THR A 103 -23.36 12.17 -10.66
N PHE A 104 -22.17 12.75 -10.49
CA PHE A 104 -21.53 12.97 -9.19
C PHE A 104 -21.23 14.47 -9.03
N PRO A 105 -22.23 15.29 -8.64
CA PRO A 105 -22.04 16.72 -8.43
C PRO A 105 -21.23 16.95 -7.15
N VAL A 106 -19.92 16.75 -7.25
CA VAL A 106 -18.95 17.02 -6.19
C VAL A 106 -18.26 18.34 -6.52
N SER A 107 -17.98 19.14 -5.48
CA SER A 107 -17.21 20.37 -5.66
C SER A 107 -15.76 20.03 -5.98
N LYS A 108 -15.11 20.81 -6.85
CA LYS A 108 -13.69 20.59 -7.16
C LYS A 108 -12.83 20.99 -5.95
N VAL A 109 -11.92 20.11 -5.56
CA VAL A 109 -10.93 20.39 -4.52
C VAL A 109 -9.76 21.19 -5.14
N PRO A 110 -9.30 22.28 -4.50
CA PRO A 110 -8.10 23.00 -4.94
C PRO A 110 -6.88 22.08 -5.01
N ARG A 111 -5.99 22.34 -5.98
CA ARG A 111 -4.81 21.49 -6.20
C ARG A 111 -3.89 21.45 -4.97
N GLU A 112 -3.87 22.54 -4.22
CA GLU A 112 -3.08 22.75 -3.02
C GLU A 112 -3.58 21.88 -1.85
N GLU A 113 -4.88 21.55 -1.85
CA GLU A 113 -5.51 20.65 -0.86
C GLU A 113 -5.37 19.16 -1.24
N CYS A 114 -5.02 18.86 -2.49
CA CYS A 114 -4.73 17.49 -2.91
C CYS A 114 -3.43 16.98 -2.24
N HIS A 115 -3.58 16.13 -1.24
CA HIS A 115 -2.45 15.54 -0.52
C HIS A 115 -1.48 14.80 -1.45
N GLN A 116 -0.19 15.12 -1.33
CA GLN A 116 0.87 14.37 -2.00
C GLN A 116 1.40 13.28 -1.09
N ARG A 117 1.28 12.01 -1.52
CA ARG A 117 1.99 10.89 -0.90
C ARG A 117 3.43 10.88 -1.40
N ARG A 118 4.39 11.15 -0.51
CA ARG A 118 5.83 11.21 -0.82
C ARG A 118 6.56 10.03 -0.19
N VAL A 119 7.68 9.65 -0.77
CA VAL A 119 8.58 8.63 -0.20
C VAL A 119 9.52 9.33 0.77
N ILE A 120 9.72 8.76 1.96
CA ILE A 120 10.66 9.27 2.96
C ILE A 120 12.07 8.99 2.48
N CYS A 121 12.93 10.02 2.47
CA CYS A 121 14.36 9.86 2.27
C CYS A 121 14.99 9.37 3.58
N LEU A 122 15.58 8.18 3.56
CA LEU A 122 16.31 7.66 4.71
C LEU A 122 17.53 8.55 4.98
N ALA A 123 17.82 8.81 6.26
CA ALA A 123 18.92 9.69 6.63
C ALA A 123 20.26 9.11 6.16
N GLU A 124 21.18 9.97 5.74
CA GLU A 124 22.50 9.51 5.30
C GLU A 124 23.24 8.80 6.44
N ARG A 125 23.81 7.63 6.14
CA ARG A 125 24.71 6.87 7.03
C ARG A 125 24.09 6.38 8.35
N THR A 126 22.77 6.20 8.40
CA THR A 126 22.11 5.60 9.58
C THR A 126 21.69 4.15 9.29
N ASP A 127 22.17 3.21 10.12
CA ASP A 127 21.59 1.87 10.20
C ASP A 127 20.40 1.89 11.15
N THR A 128 19.22 2.19 10.61
CA THR A 128 17.97 2.14 11.40
C THR A 128 17.49 0.70 11.51
N VAL A 129 17.46 0.16 12.73
CA VAL A 129 16.93 -1.17 13.00
C VAL A 129 15.54 -1.06 13.61
N LEU A 130 14.52 -1.51 12.88
CA LEU A 130 13.20 -1.72 13.43
C LEU A 130 13.07 -3.18 13.90
N LYS A 131 12.58 -3.35 15.13
CA LYS A 131 12.18 -4.67 15.65
C LYS A 131 10.68 -4.68 15.87
N VAL A 132 9.99 -5.58 15.19
CA VAL A 132 8.56 -5.80 15.38
C VAL A 132 8.35 -7.21 15.90
N ARG A 133 7.53 -7.35 16.94
CA ARG A 133 7.10 -8.66 17.43
C ARG A 133 5.93 -9.15 16.58
N THR A 134 5.97 -10.42 16.18
CA THR A 134 4.81 -11.08 15.57
C THR A 134 3.63 -11.02 16.53
N SER A 135 2.44 -10.76 16.00
CA SER A 135 1.20 -10.82 16.79
C SER A 135 0.73 -12.26 17.02
N ASN A 136 1.22 -13.21 16.21
CA ASN A 136 0.97 -14.63 16.38
C ASN A 136 2.05 -15.25 17.29
N LEU A 137 1.72 -15.49 18.56
CA LEU A 137 2.66 -16.08 19.53
C LEU A 137 3.05 -17.53 19.21
N ASN A 138 2.28 -18.21 18.36
CA ASN A 138 2.58 -19.57 17.91
C ASN A 138 3.45 -19.58 16.64
N GLU A 139 3.77 -18.41 16.08
CA GLU A 139 4.68 -18.30 14.94
C GLU A 139 6.12 -18.51 15.43
N GLY A 140 6.67 -19.68 15.11
CA GLY A 140 8.07 -20.00 15.43
C GLY A 140 9.06 -19.33 14.49
N ASN A 141 8.61 -18.95 13.28
CA ASN A 141 9.51 -18.34 12.31
C ASN A 141 9.79 -16.87 12.62
N SER A 142 10.90 -16.37 12.11
CA SER A 142 11.25 -14.96 12.11
C SER A 142 11.66 -14.51 10.71
N ALA A 143 11.58 -13.23 10.40
CA ALA A 143 12.10 -12.71 9.14
C ALA A 143 12.99 -11.50 9.36
N VAL A 144 14.03 -11.42 8.55
CA VAL A 144 14.91 -10.25 8.47
C VAL A 144 14.78 -9.68 7.06
N ILE A 145 14.41 -8.40 7.00
CA ILE A 145 14.35 -7.64 5.76
C ILE A 145 15.40 -6.55 5.84
N LYS A 146 16.32 -6.57 4.87
CA LYS A 146 17.27 -5.48 4.66
C LYS A 146 16.83 -4.68 3.45
N TYR A 147 16.50 -3.41 3.65
CA TYR A 147 16.14 -2.49 2.59
C TYR A 147 17.26 -1.47 2.37
N PHE A 148 17.51 -1.17 1.10
CA PHE A 148 18.44 -0.15 0.66
C PHE A 148 17.69 0.85 -0.21
N GLN A 149 17.80 2.13 0.11
CA GLN A 149 17.26 3.19 -0.72
C GLN A 149 18.39 3.81 -1.55
N SER A 150 18.18 3.95 -2.86
CA SER A 150 19.08 4.71 -3.72
C SER A 150 18.88 6.22 -3.54
N ARG A 151 19.77 7.02 -4.13
CA ARG A 151 19.64 8.48 -4.12
C ARG A 151 18.37 8.92 -4.87
N GLN A 152 17.80 10.04 -4.42
CA GLN A 152 16.69 10.69 -5.12
C GLN A 152 17.14 11.16 -6.52
N GLU A 153 16.19 11.20 -7.47
CA GLU A 153 16.39 11.68 -8.85
C GLU A 153 17.26 10.76 -9.72
N VAL A 154 16.66 9.64 -10.14
CA VAL A 154 17.26 8.76 -11.14
C VAL A 154 16.72 9.05 -12.54
N SER A 155 17.62 8.96 -13.53
CA SER A 155 17.25 8.96 -14.95
C SER A 155 16.47 7.69 -15.32
N LEU A 156 15.76 7.73 -16.46
CA LEU A 156 15.08 6.56 -17.01
C LEU A 156 16.07 5.39 -17.21
N GLN A 157 17.28 5.70 -17.69
CA GLN A 157 18.34 4.74 -17.92
C GLN A 157 18.79 4.06 -16.62
N GLN A 158 18.97 4.83 -15.54
CA GLN A 158 19.31 4.27 -14.22
C GLN A 158 18.17 3.40 -13.68
N SER A 159 16.91 3.80 -13.87
CA SER A 159 15.76 2.98 -13.47
C SER A 159 15.70 1.66 -14.24
N ALA A 160 15.97 1.67 -15.55
CA ALA A 160 16.01 0.46 -16.36
C ALA A 160 17.18 -0.46 -15.96
N LEU A 161 18.36 0.13 -15.73
CA LEU A 161 19.53 -0.62 -15.26
C LEU A 161 19.27 -1.27 -13.89
N HIS A 162 18.59 -0.57 -12.99
CA HIS A 162 18.24 -1.09 -11.68
C HIS A 162 17.41 -2.38 -11.75
N ILE A 163 16.41 -2.41 -12.64
CA ILE A 163 15.61 -3.62 -12.91
C ILE A 163 16.52 -4.77 -13.38
N ALA A 164 17.43 -4.48 -14.33
CA ALA A 164 18.35 -5.49 -14.85
C ALA A 164 19.33 -6.00 -13.77
N VAL A 165 19.83 -5.11 -12.90
CA VAL A 165 20.72 -5.47 -11.78
C VAL A 165 20.02 -6.41 -10.81
N PHE A 166 18.79 -6.10 -10.38
CA PHE A 166 18.04 -6.97 -9.48
C PHE A 166 17.72 -8.33 -10.11
N LYS A 167 17.43 -8.36 -11.41
CA LYS A 167 17.26 -9.61 -12.13
C LYS A 167 18.54 -10.43 -12.21
N TYR A 168 19.68 -9.78 -12.43
CA TYR A 168 20.99 -10.43 -12.49
C TYR A 168 21.41 -11.04 -11.15
N ILE A 169 21.17 -10.33 -10.03
CA ILE A 169 21.55 -10.80 -8.70
C ILE A 169 20.52 -11.74 -8.05
N GLU A 170 19.33 -11.93 -8.64
CA GLU A 170 18.27 -12.78 -8.09
C GLU A 170 18.79 -14.18 -7.72
N ASN A 171 19.30 -14.93 -8.71
CA ASN A 171 19.82 -16.28 -8.50
C ASN A 171 21.09 -16.30 -7.62
N PRO A 172 22.12 -15.45 -7.85
CA PRO A 172 23.28 -15.39 -6.96
C PRO A 172 22.92 -15.07 -5.51
N SER A 173 21.97 -14.17 -5.27
CA SER A 173 21.54 -13.80 -3.92
C SER A 173 20.81 -14.93 -3.23
N TYR A 174 19.94 -15.65 -3.95
CA TYR A 174 19.28 -16.84 -3.44
C TYR A 174 20.30 -17.90 -3.05
N ASP A 175 21.22 -18.25 -3.95
CA ASP A 175 22.22 -19.29 -3.71
C ASP A 175 23.14 -18.92 -2.54
N TYR A 176 23.62 -17.68 -2.50
CA TYR A 176 24.49 -17.21 -1.44
C TYR A 176 23.80 -17.23 -0.07
N LEU A 177 22.59 -16.67 0.03
CA LEU A 177 21.88 -16.57 1.32
C LEU A 177 21.38 -17.93 1.81
N ARG A 178 20.82 -18.76 0.92
CA ARG A 178 20.16 -20.01 1.28
C ARG A 178 21.05 -21.25 1.11
N THR A 179 21.73 -21.43 -0.01
CA THR A 179 22.51 -22.65 -0.26
C THR A 179 23.84 -22.61 0.49
N GLN A 180 24.60 -21.53 0.34
CA GLN A 180 25.97 -21.45 0.85
C GLN A 180 26.01 -21.12 2.34
N ASN A 181 25.24 -20.13 2.78
CA ASN A 181 25.26 -19.66 4.17
C ASN A 181 24.11 -20.20 5.02
N GLN A 182 23.14 -20.91 4.43
CA GLN A 182 22.01 -21.55 5.13
C GLN A 182 21.27 -20.61 6.08
N LEU A 183 21.15 -19.34 5.70
CA LEU A 183 20.60 -18.32 6.58
C LEU A 183 19.11 -18.50 6.86
N GLY A 184 18.39 -19.27 6.05
CA GLY A 184 16.96 -19.50 6.25
C GLY A 184 16.34 -20.38 5.18
N TYR A 185 15.12 -20.87 5.43
CA TYR A 185 14.42 -21.70 4.45
C TYR A 185 13.92 -20.88 3.25
N THR A 186 13.54 -19.63 3.48
CA THR A 186 13.14 -18.72 2.40
C THR A 186 14.15 -17.59 2.33
N ALA A 187 14.72 -17.34 1.17
CA ALA A 187 15.56 -16.17 0.89
C ALA A 187 15.25 -15.63 -0.50
N TYR A 188 15.20 -14.31 -0.65
CA TYR A 188 15.02 -13.67 -1.96
C TYR A 188 15.50 -12.23 -1.94
N SER A 189 15.77 -11.69 -3.13
CA SER A 189 15.94 -10.25 -3.37
C SER A 189 14.72 -9.67 -4.07
N MET A 190 14.51 -8.37 -3.90
CA MET A 190 13.36 -7.64 -4.44
C MET A 190 13.81 -6.29 -4.99
N GLU A 191 13.40 -6.01 -6.22
CA GLU A 191 13.48 -4.68 -6.83
C GLU A 191 12.34 -3.81 -6.30
N LEU A 192 12.63 -2.58 -5.90
CA LEU A 192 11.64 -1.64 -5.38
C LEU A 192 11.78 -0.29 -6.07
N ASN A 193 10.66 0.24 -6.56
CA ASN A 193 10.61 1.57 -7.14
C ASN A 193 9.37 2.32 -6.65
N TYR A 194 9.57 3.25 -5.74
CA TYR A 194 8.50 4.09 -5.21
C TYR A 194 8.59 5.47 -5.84
N ARG A 195 7.80 5.72 -6.89
CA ARG A 195 7.70 7.04 -7.55
C ARG A 195 9.06 7.65 -7.92
N LYS A 196 9.93 6.88 -8.59
CA LYS A 196 11.31 7.27 -8.99
C LYS A 196 12.33 7.34 -7.85
N VAL A 197 11.98 6.83 -6.66
CA VAL A 197 12.97 6.49 -5.64
C VAL A 197 13.25 5.00 -5.77
N LEU A 198 14.40 4.65 -6.35
CA LEU A 198 14.78 3.24 -6.47
C LEU A 198 15.24 2.75 -5.10
N GLY A 199 15.03 1.48 -4.86
CA GLY A 199 15.57 0.77 -3.74
C GLY A 199 15.54 -0.71 -4.01
N GLY A 200 16.06 -1.47 -3.07
CA GLY A 200 15.97 -2.90 -3.16
C GLY A 200 16.07 -3.52 -1.80
N GLY A 201 15.65 -4.77 -1.70
CA GLY A 201 15.79 -5.47 -0.45
C GLY A 201 16.11 -6.92 -0.60
N PHE A 202 16.57 -7.47 0.52
CA PHE A 202 16.81 -8.88 0.70
C PHE A 202 16.00 -9.32 1.91
N CYS A 203 15.30 -10.44 1.75
CA CYS A 203 14.54 -11.05 2.82
C CYS A 203 15.08 -12.44 3.10
N VAL A 204 15.21 -12.78 4.38
CA VAL A 204 15.48 -14.14 4.85
C VAL A 204 14.47 -14.50 5.93
N GLN A 205 13.84 -15.67 5.80
CA GLN A 205 12.96 -16.23 6.82
C GLN A 205 13.67 -17.38 7.55
N LEU A 206 13.77 -17.21 8.86
CA LEU A 206 14.37 -18.07 9.86
C LEU A 206 13.29 -18.98 10.46
N CYS A 207 13.62 -20.24 10.73
CA CYS A 207 12.78 -21.20 11.45
C CYS A 207 13.22 -21.33 12.90
#